data_AF-A0A3D5Y9I2-F1
#
_entry.id   AF-A0A3D5Y9I2-F1
#
_cell.length_a   1.000
_cell.length_b   1.000
_cell.length_c   1.000
_cell.angle_alpha   90.00
_cell.angle_beta   90.00
_cell.angle_gamma   90.00
#
_symmetry.space_group_name_H-M   'P 1'
#
loop_
_entity.id
_entity.type
_entity.pdbx_description
1 polymer ?
#
loop_
_entity_poly.entity_id
_entity_poly.type
_entity_poly.pdbx_seq_one_letter_code
_entity_poly.pdbx_strand_id
1 'polypeptide(L)'
;RLLKSGGLLMVRTPNKFNPIMFLSAILPLNVRTWIKKNLFYDTEGDTFPTYYRCNSMGRMNKTLKRCGFQRTSTAYDGLMTYFNFSKILVTTITIYERITDLRPLNIFKMWLIASFRKV
;
A
#
# COMPACT_ATOMS: atom_id res chain seq x y z
N ARG A 1 25.33 7.96 -4.39
CA ARG A 1 24.44 8.36 -5.50
C ARG A 1 24.45 7.23 -6.54
N LEU A 2 23.48 6.32 -6.53
CA LEU A 2 23.44 5.18 -7.48
C LEU A 2 22.88 5.59 -8.86
N LEU A 3 21.85 6.45 -8.87
CA LEU A 3 21.25 6.94 -10.12
C LEU A 3 21.98 8.19 -10.65
N LYS A 4 22.25 8.22 -11.95
CA LYS A 4 22.67 9.41 -12.71
C LYS A 4 21.50 10.39 -12.89
N SER A 5 21.80 11.66 -13.24
CA SER A 5 20.74 12.61 -13.65
C SER A 5 19.97 12.03 -14.84
N GLY A 6 18.66 12.27 -14.87
CA GLY A 6 17.72 11.62 -15.78
C GLY A 6 17.36 10.17 -15.41
N GLY A 7 18.04 9.55 -14.44
CA GLY A 7 17.74 8.19 -13.98
C GLY A 7 16.33 8.05 -13.37
N LEU A 8 15.71 6.88 -13.54
CA LEU A 8 14.36 6.61 -13.07
C LEU A 8 14.38 5.78 -11.78
N LEU A 9 13.59 6.19 -10.81
CA LEU A 9 13.28 5.46 -9.58
C LEU A 9 11.81 5.04 -9.63
N MET A 10 11.55 3.74 -9.56
CA MET A 10 10.21 3.19 -9.39
C MET A 10 10.04 2.68 -7.97
N VAL A 11 8.92 3.04 -7.34
CA VAL A 11 8.59 2.62 -5.98
C VAL A 11 7.21 1.98 -5.99
N ARG A 12 7.10 0.77 -5.41
CA ARG A 12 5.84 0.14 -5.05
C ARG A 12 5.81 -0.03 -3.54
N THR A 13 4.74 0.42 -2.91
CA THR A 13 4.60 0.33 -1.45
C THR A 13 3.14 0.11 -1.06
N PRO A 14 2.86 -0.55 0.08
CA PRO A 14 1.50 -0.55 0.60
C PRO A 14 1.04 0.88 0.86
N ASN A 15 -0.19 1.19 0.52
CA ASN A 15 -0.76 2.52 0.64
C ASN A 15 -1.36 2.70 2.03
N LYS A 16 -0.88 3.70 2.79
CA LYS A 16 -1.38 3.98 4.14
C LYS A 16 -2.88 4.31 4.17
N PHE A 17 -3.45 4.83 3.07
CA PHE A 17 -4.87 5.17 2.99
C PHE A 17 -5.77 3.97 2.70
N ASN A 18 -5.22 2.83 2.26
CA ASN A 18 -6.03 1.62 2.13
C ASN A 18 -6.60 1.21 3.51
N PRO A 19 -7.89 0.85 3.62
CA PRO A 19 -8.51 0.53 4.91
C PRO A 19 -7.78 -0.55 5.71
N ILE A 20 -7.27 -1.59 5.05
CA ILE A 20 -6.55 -2.68 5.73
C ILE A 20 -5.22 -2.17 6.28
N MET A 21 -4.48 -1.38 5.49
CA MET A 21 -3.20 -0.80 5.93
C MET A 21 -3.40 0.26 7.01
N PHE A 22 -4.44 1.08 6.90
CA PHE A 22 -4.83 2.07 7.90
C PHE A 22 -5.16 1.41 9.24
N LEU A 23 -5.99 0.36 9.22
CA LEU A 23 -6.30 -0.43 10.42
C LEU A 23 -5.03 -1.07 10.98
N SER A 24 -4.16 -1.62 10.13
CA SER A 24 -2.87 -2.18 10.59
C SER A 24 -1.97 -1.13 11.26
N ALA A 25 -2.05 0.14 10.85
CA ALA A 25 -1.27 1.22 11.44
C ALA A 25 -1.76 1.63 12.84
N ILE A 26 -3.05 1.43 13.13
CA ILE A 26 -3.70 1.86 14.38
C ILE A 26 -3.78 0.70 15.37
N LEU A 27 -4.07 -0.51 14.88
CA LEU A 27 -4.29 -1.66 15.73
C LEU A 27 -3.00 -2.07 16.45
N PRO A 28 -3.05 -2.27 17.77
CA PRO A 28 -1.95 -2.84 18.55
C PRO A 28 -1.45 -4.18 17.96
N LEU A 29 -0.16 -4.48 18.18
CA LEU A 29 0.47 -5.69 17.62
C LEU A 29 -0.26 -6.97 18.03
N ASN A 30 -0.60 -7.11 19.32
CA ASN A 30 -1.35 -8.24 19.86
C ASN A 30 -2.71 -8.45 19.17
N VAL A 31 -3.46 -7.38 18.90
CA VAL A 31 -4.75 -7.47 18.19
C VAL A 31 -4.55 -7.95 16.75
N ARG A 32 -3.54 -7.43 16.05
CA ARG A 32 -3.22 -7.87 14.68
C ARG A 32 -2.79 -9.33 14.63
N THR A 33 -1.96 -9.78 15.57
CA THR A 33 -1.55 -11.18 15.67
C THR A 33 -2.73 -12.09 15.95
N TRP A 34 -3.64 -11.69 16.85
CA TRP A 34 -4.86 -12.44 17.13
C TRP A 34 -5.78 -12.54 15.90
N ILE A 35 -6.05 -11.42 15.22
CA ILE A 35 -6.86 -11.42 13.99
C ILE A 35 -6.24 -12.34 12.94
N LYS A 36 -4.92 -12.23 12.73
CA LYS A 36 -4.22 -13.06 11.74
C LYS A 36 -4.34 -14.55 12.04
N LYS A 37 -4.09 -14.95 13.29
CA LYS A 37 -4.20 -16.34 13.74
C LYS A 37 -5.60 -16.94 13.53
N ASN A 38 -6.65 -16.13 13.67
CA ASN A 38 -8.03 -16.60 13.56
C ASN A 38 -8.59 -16.53 12.13
N LEU A 39 -8.08 -15.63 11.27
CA LEU A 39 -8.61 -15.44 9.90
C LEU A 39 -7.77 -16.09 8.81
N PHE A 40 -6.47 -16.28 9.03
CA PHE A 40 -5.55 -16.83 8.04
C PHE A 40 -4.87 -18.08 8.59
N TYR A 41 -5.04 -19.19 7.88
CA TYR A 41 -4.29 -20.41 8.15
C TYR A 41 -2.80 -20.16 7.92
N ASP A 42 -1.95 -20.62 8.84
CA ASP A 42 -0.48 -20.66 8.69
C ASP A 42 0.24 -19.30 8.74
N THR A 43 0.01 -18.52 9.81
CA THR A 43 0.68 -17.21 10.04
C THR A 43 1.30 -17.06 11.43
N GLU A 44 1.63 -18.18 12.09
CA GLU A 44 2.35 -18.11 13.37
C GLU A 44 3.74 -17.48 13.14
N GLY A 45 4.00 -16.35 13.81
CA GLY A 45 5.28 -15.64 13.77
C GLY A 45 5.39 -14.45 12.81
N ASP A 46 4.54 -14.34 11.79
CA ASP A 46 4.69 -13.33 10.72
C ASP A 46 3.90 -12.03 10.95
N THR A 47 3.93 -11.51 12.18
CA THR A 47 3.34 -10.19 12.49
C THR A 47 4.39 -9.25 13.07
N PHE A 48 4.83 -8.32 12.23
CA PHE A 48 5.83 -7.32 12.59
C PHE A 48 5.22 -5.93 12.85
N PRO A 49 5.84 -5.12 13.73
CA PRO A 49 5.51 -3.72 13.85
C PRO A 49 5.60 -3.00 12.50
N THR A 50 4.52 -2.35 12.08
CA THR A 50 4.45 -1.65 10.79
C THR A 50 4.52 -0.13 11.00
N TYR A 51 5.47 0.55 10.33
CA TYR A 51 5.76 1.98 10.59
C TYR A 51 5.41 2.96 9.46
N TYR A 52 4.70 2.54 8.40
CA TYR A 52 4.22 3.34 7.24
C TYR A 52 4.79 4.78 7.07
N ARG A 53 6.12 4.94 6.90
CA ARG A 53 6.82 6.24 7.00
C ARG A 53 6.79 7.07 5.71
N CYS A 54 6.72 6.40 4.55
CA CYS A 54 6.71 7.00 3.22
C CYS A 54 5.62 6.39 2.32
N ASN A 55 4.57 5.84 2.95
CA ASN A 55 3.51 5.05 2.33
C ASN A 55 2.31 5.89 1.88
N SER A 56 2.52 7.20 1.65
CA SER A 56 1.52 8.09 1.06
C SER A 56 2.19 8.96 0.02
N MET A 57 1.42 9.33 -1.02
CA MET A 57 1.98 10.08 -2.14
C MET A 57 2.55 11.44 -1.70
N GLY A 58 1.86 12.14 -0.79
CA GLY A 58 2.32 13.43 -0.26
C GLY A 58 3.65 13.33 0.47
N ARG A 59 3.80 12.34 1.36
CA ARG A 59 5.04 12.11 2.11
C ARG A 59 6.19 11.67 1.20
N MET A 60 5.92 10.77 0.26
CA MET A 60 6.90 10.30 -0.71
C MET A 60 7.41 11.44 -1.60
N ASN A 61 6.52 12.30 -2.12
CA ASN A 61 6.89 13.50 -2.88
C ASN A 61 7.76 14.45 -2.07
N LYS A 62 7.37 14.76 -0.82
CA LYS A 62 8.12 15.67 0.04
C LYS A 62 9.54 15.16 0.30
N THR A 63 9.68 13.86 0.59
CA THR A 63 10.98 13.23 0.84
C THR A 63 11.83 13.20 -0.42
N LEU A 64 11.30 12.71 -1.54
CA LEU A 64 12.07 12.53 -2.77
C LEU A 64 12.43 13.86 -3.45
N LYS A 65 11.58 14.88 -3.35
CA LYS A 65 11.90 16.25 -3.82
C LYS A 65 13.17 16.79 -3.14
N ARG A 66 13.34 16.56 -1.84
CA ARG A 66 14.56 16.95 -1.09
C ARG A 66 15.81 16.19 -1.54
N CYS A 67 15.64 15.03 -2.16
CA CYS A 67 16.72 14.20 -2.68
C CYS A 67 17.03 14.45 -4.17
N GLY A 68 16.45 15.49 -4.79
CA GLY A 68 16.65 15.81 -6.21
C GLY A 68 15.84 14.94 -7.16
N PHE A 69 14.65 14.50 -6.74
CA PHE A 69 13.75 13.73 -7.60
C PHE A 69 12.46 14.50 -7.90
N GLN A 70 11.99 14.38 -9.13
CA GLN A 70 10.71 14.90 -9.58
C GLN A 70 9.80 13.74 -9.96
N ARG A 71 8.56 13.76 -9.46
CA ARG A 71 7.56 12.74 -9.77
C ARG A 71 7.18 12.78 -11.23
N THR A 72 7.20 11.63 -11.89
CA THR A 72 6.82 11.47 -13.30
C THR A 72 5.46 10.81 -13.48
N SER A 73 5.11 9.81 -12.66
CA SER A 73 3.78 9.18 -12.73
C SER A 73 3.35 8.60 -11.38
N THR A 74 2.04 8.36 -11.26
CA THR A 74 1.41 7.70 -10.11
C THR A 74 0.36 6.72 -10.59
N ALA A 75 0.33 5.55 -9.97
CA ALA A 75 -0.71 4.57 -10.15
C ALA A 75 -1.09 3.98 -8.79
N TYR A 76 -2.33 3.49 -8.71
CA TYR A 76 -2.86 2.80 -7.56
C TYR A 76 -3.39 1.45 -8.04
N ASP A 77 -3.09 0.39 -7.30
CA ASP A 77 -3.40 -0.98 -7.71
C ASP A 77 -3.98 -1.78 -6.55
N GLY A 78 -4.89 -2.70 -6.88
CA GLY A 78 -5.62 -3.53 -5.93
C GLY A 78 -4.88 -4.80 -5.55
N LEU A 79 -5.44 -5.58 -4.61
CA LEU A 79 -5.01 -6.97 -4.43
C LEU A 79 -6.12 -7.82 -3.84
N MET A 80 -6.54 -8.81 -4.61
CA MET A 80 -7.69 -9.67 -4.29
C MET A 80 -7.28 -10.99 -3.61
N THR A 81 -6.01 -11.42 -3.79
CA THR A 81 -5.58 -12.79 -3.51
C THR A 81 -5.58 -13.20 -2.05
N TYR A 82 -5.51 -12.26 -1.10
CA TYR A 82 -5.42 -12.59 0.33
C TYR A 82 -6.71 -13.16 0.93
N PHE A 83 -7.87 -12.98 0.29
CA PHE A 83 -9.18 -13.30 0.89
C PHE A 83 -9.94 -14.41 0.18
N ASN A 84 -9.24 -15.21 -0.63
CA ASN A 84 -9.85 -16.27 -1.45
C ASN A 84 -10.48 -17.43 -0.66
N PHE A 85 -10.31 -17.47 0.66
CA PHE A 85 -10.91 -18.49 1.53
C PHE A 85 -12.43 -18.33 1.73
N SER A 86 -13.00 -17.15 1.41
CA SER A 86 -14.44 -16.90 1.57
C SER A 86 -15.03 -16.23 0.34
N LYS A 87 -16.06 -16.85 -0.24
CA LYS A 87 -16.80 -16.29 -1.38
C LYS A 87 -17.39 -14.91 -1.07
N ILE A 88 -17.89 -14.72 0.15
CA ILE A 88 -18.46 -13.44 0.58
C ILE A 88 -17.38 -12.35 0.56
N LEU A 89 -16.22 -12.61 1.17
CA LEU A 89 -15.12 -11.65 1.20
C LEU A 89 -14.62 -11.32 -0.20
N VAL A 90 -14.48 -12.33 -1.06
CA VAL A 90 -14.09 -12.15 -2.46
C VAL A 90 -15.07 -11.23 -3.19
N THR A 91 -16.39 -11.46 -3.04
CA THR A 91 -17.41 -10.60 -3.66
C THR A 91 -17.36 -9.18 -3.11
N THR A 92 -17.28 -9.00 -1.79
CA THR A 92 -17.18 -7.67 -1.16
C THR A 92 -15.93 -6.92 -1.64
N ILE A 93 -14.78 -7.58 -1.71
CA ILE A 93 -13.53 -6.99 -2.19
C ILE A 93 -13.61 -6.67 -3.67
N THR A 94 -14.25 -7.52 -4.48
CA THR A 94 -14.45 -7.24 -5.91
C THR A 94 -15.28 -5.97 -6.13
N ILE A 95 -16.35 -5.79 -5.36
CA ILE A 95 -17.17 -4.58 -5.40
C ILE A 95 -16.34 -3.37 -4.97
N TYR A 96 -15.58 -3.50 -3.87
CA TYR A 96 -14.67 -2.46 -3.40
C TYR A 96 -13.62 -2.07 -4.45
N GLU A 97 -13.00 -3.04 -5.13
CA GLU A 97 -12.02 -2.80 -6.19
C GLU A 97 -12.64 -2.04 -7.36
N ARG A 98 -13.87 -2.41 -7.78
CA ARG A 98 -14.59 -1.69 -8.83
C ARG A 98 -14.94 -0.25 -8.44
N ILE A 99 -15.38 -0.03 -7.20
CA ILE A 99 -15.66 1.33 -6.70
C ILE A 99 -14.37 2.16 -6.69
N THR A 100 -13.26 1.57 -6.27
CA THR A 100 -11.97 2.25 -6.21
C THR A 100 -11.26 2.35 -7.55
N ASP A 101 -11.76 1.76 -8.64
CA ASP A 101 -11.28 2.07 -10.00
C ASP A 101 -11.64 3.51 -10.42
N LEU A 102 -12.70 4.07 -9.84
CA LEU A 102 -13.13 5.43 -10.09
C LEU A 102 -12.16 6.45 -9.47
N ARG A 103 -11.86 7.52 -10.22
CA ARG A 103 -11.16 8.68 -9.66
C ARG A 103 -12.17 9.60 -8.97
N PRO A 104 -11.90 10.12 -7.76
CA PRO A 104 -10.63 10.10 -7.04
C PRO A 104 -10.44 8.93 -6.04
N LEU A 105 -11.37 7.97 -6.00
CA LEU A 105 -11.40 6.90 -5.00
C LEU A 105 -10.25 5.89 -5.12
N ASN A 106 -9.56 5.85 -6.25
CA ASN A 106 -8.38 5.00 -6.43
C ASN A 106 -7.26 5.22 -5.40
N ILE A 107 -7.26 6.35 -4.69
CA ILE A 107 -6.37 6.57 -3.54
C ILE A 107 -6.56 5.56 -2.40
N PHE A 108 -7.66 4.79 -2.37
CA PHE A 108 -7.91 3.77 -1.35
C PHE A 108 -7.45 2.36 -1.76
N LYS A 109 -6.93 2.18 -2.99
CA LYS A 109 -6.38 0.88 -3.40
C LYS A 109 -5.13 0.52 -2.60
N MET A 110 -4.86 -0.79 -2.52
CA MET A 110 -3.87 -1.36 -1.61
C MET A 110 -2.43 -0.92 -1.92
N TRP A 111 -2.06 -0.87 -3.19
CA TRP A 111 -0.72 -0.52 -3.63
C TRP A 111 -0.66 0.91 -4.14
N LEU A 112 0.36 1.63 -3.68
CA LEU A 112 0.80 2.90 -4.25
C LEU A 112 2.04 2.63 -5.10
N ILE A 113 1.96 2.97 -6.38
CA ILE A 113 3.05 2.88 -7.33
C ILE A 113 3.38 4.29 -7.81
N ALA A 114 4.64 4.66 -7.78
CA ALA A 114 5.07 5.97 -8.25
C ALA A 114 6.42 5.86 -8.95
N SER A 115 6.58 6.67 -9.99
CA SER A 115 7.85 6.84 -10.70
C SER A 115 8.38 8.25 -10.48
N PHE A 116 9.69 8.35 -10.36
CA PHE A 116 10.42 9.60 -10.14
C PHE A 116 11.64 9.66 -11.02
N ARG A 117 11.91 10.82 -11.62
CA ARG A 117 13.14 11.09 -12.35
C ARG A 117 14.09 11.88 -11.47
N LYS A 118 15.35 11.49 -11.47
CA LYS A 118 16.42 12.26 -10.85
C LYS A 118 16.73 13.48 -11.69
N VAL A 119 16.66 14.65 -11.08
CA VAL A 119 17.05 15.93 -11.66
C VAL A 119 18.53 16.15 -11.37
#